data_AF-A0A960FS21-F1
#
_entry.id   AF-A0A960FS21-F1
#
_cell.length_a   1.000
_cell.length_b   1.000
_cell.length_c   1.000
_cell.angle_alpha   90.00
_cell.angle_beta   90.00
_cell.angle_gamma   90.00
#
_symmetry.space_group_name_H-M   'P 1'
#
loop_
_entity.id
_entity.type
_entity.pdbx_description
1 polymer ?
#
loop_
_entity_poly.entity_id
_entity_poly.type
_entity_poly.pdbx_seq_one_letter_code
_entity_poly.pdbx_strand_id
1 'polypeptide(L)'
;AEGNHLGPSLSFKGIDNEAYYRLAPDDPGRYVDYTGTGNTLNMRHPHVLQLIMDSLRYWVLEMHVDGFRFDLAATLARELHDVDRLSAFFDLIQQDPVISQVKLIAEPWDVGDGGYQVGNFPPLWSEWNGKYRDTVRDYWRGEDQTLAEFAYRFTGSSDLYATTGRRPYASVNFVTAHDGFTLTDLVSYDERHNEANLEDNRDGEAHNRSWNCGVEGPTDDPDVVALRARQRRNFLTTLFLSQGVPMLLSGDELGRTQHGNNNAYCQD
;
A
#
# COMPACT_ATOMS: atom_id res chain seq x y z
N ALA A 1 -19.99 -2.33 -1.55
CA ALA A 1 -19.70 -0.90 -1.35
C ALA A 1 -20.77 -0.05 -2.03
N GLU A 2 -20.91 1.24 -1.68
CA GLU A 2 -21.87 2.15 -2.36
C GLU A 2 -21.43 2.55 -3.78
N GLY A 3 -20.15 2.38 -4.14
CA GLY A 3 -19.64 2.57 -5.50
C GLY A 3 -19.85 3.99 -6.04
N ASN A 4 -19.94 4.12 -7.36
CA ASN A 4 -20.18 5.40 -8.05
C ASN A 4 -21.68 5.78 -8.08
N HIS A 5 -22.06 6.71 -8.96
CA HIS A 5 -23.45 7.15 -9.16
C HIS A 5 -24.43 6.06 -9.61
N LEU A 6 -23.93 4.94 -10.17
CA LEU A 6 -24.73 3.77 -10.53
C LEU A 6 -24.73 2.70 -9.43
N GLY A 7 -23.89 2.86 -8.41
CA GLY A 7 -23.82 1.96 -7.27
C GLY A 7 -25.00 2.13 -6.29
N PRO A 8 -25.15 1.21 -5.34
CA PRO A 8 -26.30 1.20 -4.43
C PRO A 8 -26.28 2.39 -3.44
N SER A 9 -27.44 2.66 -2.84
CA SER A 9 -27.59 3.55 -1.68
C SER A 9 -27.81 2.71 -0.43
N LEU A 10 -26.82 2.67 0.45
CA LEU A 10 -26.81 1.82 1.65
C LEU A 10 -26.69 2.65 2.94
N SER A 11 -25.96 3.76 2.90
CA SER A 11 -25.65 4.59 4.07
C SER A 11 -25.46 6.06 3.65
N PHE A 12 -24.21 6.49 3.39
CA PHE A 12 -23.84 7.89 3.27
C PHE A 12 -24.51 8.56 2.09
N LYS A 13 -24.63 7.84 0.96
CA LYS A 13 -25.31 8.32 -0.25
C LYS A 13 -26.78 8.68 0.02
N GLY A 14 -27.45 7.95 0.91
CA GLY A 14 -28.85 8.18 1.27
C GLY A 14 -29.06 9.21 2.38
N ILE A 15 -28.05 9.43 3.22
CA ILE A 15 -28.11 10.39 4.33
C ILE A 15 -27.81 11.81 3.82
N ASP A 16 -26.64 12.00 3.21
CA ASP A 16 -26.21 13.29 2.67
C ASP A 16 -25.06 13.11 1.66
N ASN A 17 -25.43 12.87 0.41
CA ASN A 17 -24.46 12.52 -0.63
C ASN A 17 -23.38 13.59 -0.87
N GLU A 18 -23.78 14.87 -0.89
CA GLU A 18 -22.88 15.99 -1.17
C GLU A 18 -21.91 16.26 -0.01
N ALA A 19 -22.38 16.06 1.22
CA ALA A 19 -21.51 16.17 2.39
C ALA A 19 -20.46 15.06 2.44
N TYR A 20 -20.86 13.80 2.21
CA TYR A 20 -19.97 12.65 2.42
C TYR A 20 -19.00 12.37 1.26
N TYR A 21 -19.38 12.67 0.02
CA TYR A 21 -18.59 12.30 -1.15
C TYR A 21 -18.13 13.51 -1.96
N ARG A 22 -16.95 13.39 -2.59
CA ARG A 22 -16.47 14.36 -3.56
C ARG A 22 -17.27 14.23 -4.85
N LEU A 23 -18.05 15.25 -5.18
CA LEU A 23 -18.80 15.33 -6.43
C LEU A 23 -18.00 16.09 -7.50
N ALA A 24 -18.23 15.76 -8.76
CA ALA A 24 -17.58 16.48 -9.86
C ALA A 24 -18.14 17.91 -9.92
N PRO A 25 -17.27 18.96 -9.94
CA PRO A 25 -17.73 20.35 -9.87
C PRO A 25 -18.72 20.74 -10.99
N ASP A 26 -18.51 20.20 -12.20
CA ASP A 26 -19.30 20.51 -13.38
C ASP A 26 -20.50 19.56 -13.57
N ASP A 27 -20.54 18.44 -12.86
CA ASP A 27 -21.64 17.46 -12.90
C ASP A 27 -21.81 16.81 -11.51
N PRO A 28 -22.56 17.45 -10.59
CA PRO A 28 -22.77 16.93 -9.24
C PRO A 28 -23.48 15.57 -9.18
N GLY A 29 -24.02 15.07 -10.30
CA GLY A 29 -24.52 13.70 -10.41
C GLY A 29 -23.41 12.65 -10.46
N ARG A 30 -22.14 13.05 -10.62
CA ARG A 30 -20.97 12.19 -10.69
C ARG A 30 -20.02 12.42 -9.52
N TYR A 31 -19.20 11.40 -9.28
CA TYR A 31 -18.23 11.36 -8.18
C TYR A 31 -16.84 11.59 -8.75
N VAL A 32 -16.01 12.31 -7.99
CA VAL A 32 -14.57 12.32 -8.19
C VAL A 32 -13.99 11.08 -7.52
N ASP A 33 -13.19 10.32 -8.26
CA ASP A 33 -12.61 9.07 -7.79
C ASP A 33 -11.08 9.11 -7.84
N TYR A 34 -10.49 9.33 -6.68
CA TYR A 34 -9.04 9.21 -6.44
C TYR A 34 -8.64 7.84 -5.90
N THR A 35 -9.61 6.95 -5.66
CA THR A 35 -9.40 5.62 -5.05
C THR A 35 -9.40 4.49 -6.07
N GLY A 36 -10.05 4.70 -7.22
CA GLY A 36 -10.32 3.64 -8.21
C GLY A 36 -11.51 2.75 -7.85
N THR A 37 -12.27 3.09 -6.80
CA THR A 37 -13.39 2.28 -6.28
C THR A 37 -14.77 2.88 -6.56
N GLY A 38 -14.81 3.96 -7.34
CA GLY A 38 -16.01 4.64 -7.83
C GLY A 38 -16.39 5.93 -7.09
N ASN A 39 -15.84 6.20 -5.91
CA ASN A 39 -16.06 7.44 -5.17
C ASN A 39 -14.85 7.82 -4.31
N THR A 40 -14.88 9.01 -3.71
CA THR A 40 -13.89 9.41 -2.69
C THR A 40 -14.60 10.21 -1.60
N LEU A 41 -14.29 9.92 -0.34
CA LEU A 41 -14.84 10.65 0.80
C LEU A 41 -14.39 12.13 0.78
N ASN A 42 -15.29 13.01 1.20
CA ASN A 42 -15.06 14.45 1.16
C ASN A 42 -14.29 14.96 2.38
N MET A 43 -12.97 14.93 2.30
CA MET A 43 -12.07 15.45 3.36
C MET A 43 -12.19 16.97 3.60
N ARG A 44 -12.94 17.70 2.78
CA ARG A 44 -13.20 19.13 2.98
C ARG A 44 -14.36 19.40 3.93
N HIS A 45 -15.19 18.39 4.18
CA HIS A 45 -16.39 18.55 4.97
C HIS A 45 -16.12 18.28 6.46
N PRO A 46 -16.38 19.25 7.37
CA PRO A 46 -16.05 19.11 8.79
C PRO A 46 -16.65 17.86 9.45
N HIS A 47 -17.87 17.47 9.09
CA HIS A 47 -18.51 16.28 9.67
C HIS A 47 -17.95 14.95 9.12
N VAL A 48 -17.33 14.95 7.93
CA VAL A 48 -16.62 13.77 7.42
C VAL A 48 -15.30 13.61 8.15
N LEU A 49 -14.56 14.70 8.33
CA LEU A 49 -13.36 14.72 9.17
C LEU A 49 -13.70 14.27 10.60
N GLN A 50 -14.76 14.82 11.20
CA GLN A 50 -15.22 14.41 12.52
C GLN A 50 -15.53 12.90 12.58
N LEU A 51 -16.27 12.36 11.61
CA LEU A 51 -16.57 10.93 11.55
C LEU A 51 -15.29 10.08 11.55
N ILE A 52 -14.29 10.46 10.75
CA ILE A 52 -13.02 9.74 10.67
C ILE A 52 -12.26 9.83 12.00
N MET A 53 -12.16 11.03 12.58
CA MET A 53 -11.48 11.24 13.86
C MET A 53 -12.17 10.48 15.01
N ASP A 54 -13.49 10.48 15.05
CA ASP A 54 -14.27 9.75 16.06
C ASP A 54 -14.12 8.24 15.88
N SER A 55 -14.09 7.75 14.64
CA SER A 55 -13.78 6.34 14.33
C SER A 55 -12.39 5.94 14.82
N LEU A 56 -11.36 6.73 14.52
CA LEU A 56 -9.99 6.47 14.97
C LEU A 56 -9.91 6.47 16.51
N ARG A 57 -10.50 7.47 17.19
CA ARG A 57 -10.54 7.50 18.65
C ARG A 57 -11.28 6.31 19.24
N TYR A 58 -12.41 5.91 18.64
CA TYR A 58 -13.16 4.73 19.08
C TYR A 58 -12.30 3.47 19.02
N TRP A 59 -11.60 3.24 17.90
CA TRP A 59 -10.71 2.08 17.78
C TRP A 59 -9.55 2.10 18.78
N VAL A 60 -9.00 3.27 19.11
CA VAL A 60 -7.94 3.38 20.11
C VAL A 60 -8.47 3.20 21.54
N LEU A 61 -9.51 3.93 21.92
CA LEU A 61 -9.98 4.02 23.31
C LEU A 61 -10.86 2.84 23.71
N GLU A 62 -11.76 2.39 22.83
CA GLU A 62 -12.74 1.35 23.15
C GLU A 62 -12.26 -0.03 22.70
N MET A 63 -11.61 -0.11 21.54
CA MET A 63 -11.13 -1.37 20.97
C MET A 63 -9.66 -1.65 21.28
N HIS A 64 -8.96 -0.71 21.92
CA HIS A 64 -7.54 -0.81 22.32
C HIS A 64 -6.59 -1.12 21.15
N VAL A 65 -6.84 -0.56 19.98
CA VAL A 65 -5.93 -0.65 18.83
C VAL A 65 -4.70 0.24 19.04
N ASP A 66 -3.50 -0.30 18.81
CA ASP A 66 -2.21 0.36 19.03
C ASP A 66 -1.72 1.25 17.85
N GLY A 67 -2.48 1.28 16.76
CA GLY A 67 -2.17 2.04 15.56
C GLY A 67 -2.87 1.55 14.30
N PHE A 68 -2.64 2.27 13.20
CA PHE A 68 -3.36 2.08 11.95
C PHE A 68 -2.41 2.07 10.75
N ARG A 69 -2.70 1.21 9.76
CA ARG A 69 -2.20 1.33 8.40
C ARG A 69 -3.33 1.89 7.54
N PHE A 70 -3.14 3.10 7.00
CA PHE A 70 -4.10 3.78 6.15
C PHE A 70 -3.87 3.38 4.70
N ASP A 71 -4.91 2.79 4.11
CA ASP A 71 -5.00 2.47 2.69
C ASP A 71 -5.16 3.73 1.85
N LEU A 72 -4.48 3.77 0.69
CA LEU A 72 -4.44 4.91 -0.23
C LEU A 72 -4.38 6.28 0.50
N ALA A 73 -3.46 6.40 1.46
CA ALA A 73 -3.49 7.48 2.46
C ALA A 73 -3.35 8.88 1.84
N ALA A 74 -2.80 8.99 0.62
CA ALA A 74 -2.74 10.25 -0.12
C ALA A 74 -4.14 10.82 -0.42
N THR A 75 -5.17 9.98 -0.56
CA THR A 75 -6.56 10.42 -0.77
C THR A 75 -7.09 11.28 0.38
N LEU A 76 -6.62 11.02 1.61
CA LEU A 76 -7.01 11.75 2.81
C LEU A 76 -6.43 13.17 2.85
N ALA A 77 -5.37 13.40 2.08
CA ALA A 77 -4.69 14.69 1.96
C ALA A 77 -5.13 15.50 0.73
N ARG A 78 -6.07 14.97 -0.06
CA ARG A 78 -6.70 15.72 -1.15
C ARG A 78 -7.62 16.77 -0.52
N GLU A 79 -7.32 18.06 -0.69
CA GLU A 79 -8.25 19.17 -0.35
C GLU A 79 -8.88 19.77 -1.61
N LEU A 80 -8.08 20.14 -2.61
CA LEU A 80 -8.56 20.64 -3.90
C LEU A 80 -8.41 19.54 -4.96
N HIS A 81 -7.42 19.71 -5.84
CA HIS A 81 -6.95 18.71 -6.79
C HIS A 81 -5.57 18.19 -6.41
N ASP A 82 -4.74 19.02 -5.76
CA ASP A 82 -3.41 18.65 -5.31
C ASP A 82 -3.44 17.99 -3.93
N VAL A 83 -2.45 17.14 -3.68
CA VAL A 83 -2.15 16.63 -2.34
C VAL A 83 -1.36 17.70 -1.60
N ASP A 84 -1.98 18.33 -0.60
CA ASP A 84 -1.30 19.30 0.26
C ASP A 84 -0.79 18.60 1.53
N ARG A 85 0.50 18.78 1.81
CA ARG A 85 1.13 18.31 3.06
C ARG A 85 0.49 18.96 4.29
N LEU A 86 -0.24 20.06 4.13
CA LEU A 86 -0.96 20.82 5.16
C LEU A 86 -2.48 20.59 5.15
N SER A 87 -2.94 19.42 4.68
CA SER A 87 -4.37 19.12 4.75
C SER A 87 -4.91 19.18 6.19
N ALA A 88 -6.14 19.66 6.34
CA ALA A 88 -6.85 19.73 7.62
C ALA A 88 -6.89 18.38 8.35
N PHE A 89 -6.92 17.27 7.60
CA PHE A 89 -6.85 15.92 8.16
C PHE A 89 -5.54 15.67 8.93
N PHE A 90 -4.38 16.04 8.37
CA PHE A 90 -3.10 15.84 9.03
C PHE A 90 -2.93 16.74 10.25
N ASP A 91 -3.36 18.00 10.16
CA ASP A 91 -3.35 18.92 11.29
C ASP A 91 -4.21 18.39 12.44
N LEU A 92 -5.40 17.87 12.14
CA LEU A 92 -6.30 17.26 13.11
C LEU A 92 -5.68 16.04 13.80
N ILE A 93 -5.02 15.15 13.05
CA ILE A 93 -4.30 14.00 13.62
C ILE A 93 -3.14 14.44 14.50
N GLN A 94 -2.34 15.41 14.04
CA GLN A 94 -1.14 15.84 14.75
C GLN A 94 -1.45 16.50 16.08
N GLN A 95 -2.54 17.26 16.17
CA GLN A 95 -2.96 17.92 17.42
C GLN A 95 -3.75 16.99 18.36
N ASP A 96 -4.30 15.88 17.86
CA ASP A 96 -5.22 15.05 18.64
C ASP A 96 -4.49 14.34 19.79
N PRO A 97 -4.94 14.48 21.05
CA PRO A 97 -4.21 13.94 22.21
C PRO A 97 -4.24 12.40 22.31
N VAL A 98 -5.11 11.73 21.55
CA VAL A 98 -5.24 10.26 21.55
C VAL A 98 -4.55 9.69 20.31
N ILE A 99 -4.92 10.17 19.12
CA ILE A 99 -4.46 9.59 17.84
C ILE A 99 -2.98 9.90 17.60
N SER A 100 -2.46 11.05 18.04
CA SER A 100 -1.03 11.37 17.91
C SER A 100 -0.11 10.45 18.73
N GLN A 101 -0.67 9.63 19.63
CA GLN A 101 0.08 8.74 20.51
C GLN A 101 0.17 7.30 19.99
N VAL A 102 -0.55 6.96 18.92
CA VAL A 102 -0.53 5.61 18.33
C VAL A 102 0.32 5.55 17.07
N LYS A 103 0.58 4.34 16.56
CA LYS A 103 1.38 4.16 15.34
C LYS A 103 0.54 4.54 14.11
N LEU A 104 1.09 5.38 13.24
CA LEU A 104 0.45 5.78 11.99
C LEU A 104 1.32 5.35 10.82
N ILE A 105 0.79 4.45 10.00
CA ILE A 105 1.46 3.92 8.81
C ILE A 105 0.62 4.30 7.59
N ALA A 106 1.24 4.89 6.57
CA ALA A 106 0.57 5.26 5.33
C ALA A 106 0.96 4.32 4.19
N GLU A 107 0.00 4.02 3.31
CA GLU A 107 0.28 3.81 1.91
C GLU A 107 0.41 5.18 1.22
N PRO A 108 1.63 5.64 0.90
CA PRO A 108 1.85 7.04 0.55
C PRO A 108 1.57 7.33 -0.93
N TRP A 109 0.51 6.75 -1.47
CA TRP A 109 0.02 7.03 -2.82
C TRP A 109 -1.50 6.87 -2.92
N ASP A 110 -2.06 7.38 -4.02
CA ASP A 110 -3.41 7.05 -4.50
C ASP A 110 -3.38 6.88 -6.03
N VAL A 111 -4.52 6.55 -6.66
CA VAL A 111 -4.58 6.34 -8.12
C VAL A 111 -4.78 7.64 -8.92
N GLY A 112 -4.99 8.76 -8.22
CA GLY A 112 -5.19 10.06 -8.84
C GLY A 112 -3.88 10.69 -9.32
N ASP A 113 -4.01 11.66 -10.24
CA ASP A 113 -2.84 12.43 -10.70
C ASP A 113 -2.15 13.15 -9.53
N GLY A 114 -0.82 13.16 -9.50
CA GLY A 114 -0.04 13.68 -8.36
C GLY A 114 -0.17 12.86 -7.06
N GLY A 115 -0.76 11.66 -7.12
CA GLY A 115 -1.04 10.82 -5.96
C GLY A 115 0.20 10.26 -5.27
N TYR A 116 1.35 10.14 -5.96
CA TYR A 116 2.56 9.53 -5.42
C TYR A 116 3.28 10.48 -4.43
N GLN A 117 3.19 10.17 -3.14
CA GLN A 117 3.60 11.03 -2.02
C GLN A 117 4.63 10.38 -1.10
N VAL A 118 5.41 9.41 -1.62
CA VAL A 118 6.51 8.79 -0.86
C VAL A 118 7.48 9.85 -0.37
N GLY A 119 7.78 9.84 0.93
CA GLY A 119 8.66 10.82 1.56
C GLY A 119 7.95 12.13 1.95
N ASN A 120 6.68 12.30 1.60
CA ASN A 120 5.96 13.56 1.77
C ASN A 120 5.03 13.60 2.99
N PHE A 121 4.83 12.49 3.72
CA PHE A 121 3.97 12.50 4.90
C PHE A 121 4.61 13.23 6.11
N PRO A 122 3.80 13.76 7.04
CA PRO A 122 4.29 14.44 8.23
C PRO A 122 5.17 13.54 9.14
N PRO A 123 6.02 14.13 10.01
CA PRO A 123 6.98 13.39 10.82
C PRO A 123 6.44 12.24 11.70
N LEU A 124 5.17 12.30 12.13
CA LEU A 124 4.52 11.25 12.93
C LEU A 124 4.30 9.94 12.15
N TRP A 125 4.38 9.98 10.83
CA TRP A 125 3.99 8.87 9.96
C TRP A 125 5.20 8.04 9.52
N SER A 126 5.00 6.73 9.57
CA SER A 126 5.79 5.77 8.80
C SER A 126 5.08 5.47 7.49
N GLU A 127 5.83 5.08 6.47
CA GLU A 127 5.30 4.89 5.12
C GLU A 127 5.70 3.51 4.59
N TRP A 128 4.77 2.83 3.92
CA TRP A 128 5.09 1.70 3.08
C TRP A 128 6.09 2.12 2.00
N ASN A 129 7.29 1.55 2.05
CA ASN A 129 8.35 1.90 1.12
C ASN A 129 8.25 1.06 -0.16
N GLY A 130 7.39 1.48 -1.09
CA GLY A 130 7.26 0.85 -2.42
C GLY A 130 8.58 0.87 -3.21
N LYS A 131 9.42 1.90 -3.01
CA LYS A 131 10.75 1.99 -3.63
C LYS A 131 11.69 0.90 -3.10
N TYR A 132 11.59 0.53 -1.82
CA TYR A 132 12.32 -0.59 -1.24
C TYR A 132 11.91 -1.91 -1.87
N ARG A 133 10.59 -2.17 -1.91
CA ARG A 133 10.01 -3.37 -2.52
C ARG A 133 10.56 -3.58 -3.93
N ASP A 134 10.44 -2.56 -4.77
CA ASP A 134 10.81 -2.64 -6.18
C ASP A 134 12.31 -2.82 -6.39
N THR A 135 13.14 -2.01 -5.73
CA THR A 135 14.60 -2.11 -5.87
C THR A 135 15.15 -3.44 -5.35
N VAL A 136 14.62 -3.96 -4.23
CA VAL A 136 15.08 -5.25 -3.68
C VAL A 136 14.68 -6.40 -4.59
N ARG A 137 13.48 -6.35 -5.19
CA ARG A 137 13.03 -7.30 -6.22
C ARG A 137 13.95 -7.28 -7.44
N ASP A 138 14.22 -6.09 -7.99
CA ASP A 138 15.12 -5.91 -9.13
C ASP A 138 16.54 -6.41 -8.86
N TYR A 139 17.07 -6.10 -7.68
CA TYR A 139 18.42 -6.51 -7.29
C TYR A 139 18.57 -8.04 -7.29
N TRP A 140 17.61 -8.77 -6.72
CA TRP A 140 17.69 -10.23 -6.60
C TRP A 140 17.27 -10.99 -7.87
N ARG A 141 16.44 -10.40 -8.74
CA ARG A 141 16.16 -10.95 -10.08
C ARG A 141 17.31 -10.72 -11.08
N GLY A 142 18.31 -9.91 -10.70
CA GLY A 142 19.52 -9.68 -11.50
C GLY A 142 19.40 -8.54 -12.51
N GLU A 143 18.56 -7.54 -12.25
CA GLU A 143 18.48 -6.32 -13.07
C GLU A 143 19.78 -5.50 -12.98
N ASP A 144 20.23 -4.98 -14.11
CA ASP A 144 21.46 -4.21 -14.22
C ASP A 144 21.40 -2.89 -13.44
N GLN A 145 22.57 -2.42 -12.97
CA GLN A 145 22.77 -1.08 -12.37
C GLN A 145 21.96 -0.77 -11.10
N THR A 146 21.50 -1.79 -10.37
CA THR A 146 20.66 -1.63 -9.15
C THR A 146 21.44 -1.33 -7.86
N LEU A 147 22.77 -1.52 -7.83
CA LEU A 147 23.54 -1.54 -6.58
C LEU A 147 23.50 -0.21 -5.79
N ALA A 148 23.55 0.93 -6.47
CA ALA A 148 23.52 2.23 -5.81
C ALA A 148 22.17 2.48 -5.13
N GLU A 149 21.08 2.16 -5.83
CA GLU A 149 19.72 2.28 -5.29
C GLU A 149 19.49 1.28 -4.16
N PHE A 150 19.97 0.05 -4.32
CA PHE A 150 19.93 -0.98 -3.30
C PHE A 150 20.64 -0.52 -2.01
N ALA A 151 21.80 0.14 -2.13
CA ALA A 151 22.52 0.64 -0.97
C ALA A 151 21.69 1.65 -0.16
N TYR A 152 20.96 2.57 -0.82
CA TYR A 152 20.02 3.46 -0.14
C TYR A 152 18.92 2.68 0.57
N ARG A 153 18.31 1.70 -0.11
CA ARG A 153 17.24 0.88 0.47
C ARG A 153 17.69 0.08 1.68
N PHE A 154 18.85 -0.55 1.60
CA PHE A 154 19.43 -1.34 2.68
C PHE A 154 19.80 -0.48 3.90
N THR A 155 20.16 0.79 3.69
CA THR A 155 20.59 1.74 4.73
C THR A 155 19.49 2.70 5.19
N GLY A 156 18.22 2.32 5.04
CA GLY A 156 17.09 3.05 5.64
C GLY A 156 16.52 4.17 4.78
N SER A 157 16.83 4.18 3.48
CA SER A 157 16.25 5.09 2.48
C SER A 157 16.38 6.57 2.86
N SER A 158 17.60 6.97 3.24
CA SER A 158 17.89 8.34 3.69
C SER A 158 17.59 9.40 2.63
N ASP A 159 17.67 9.05 1.34
CA ASP A 159 17.27 9.90 0.21
C ASP A 159 15.77 10.26 0.24
N LEU A 160 14.92 9.43 0.85
CA LEU A 160 13.48 9.69 0.99
C LEU A 160 13.15 10.43 2.29
N TYR A 161 13.74 10.00 3.41
CA TYR A 161 13.23 10.39 4.73
C TYR A 161 14.11 11.40 5.49
N ALA A 162 15.42 11.44 5.23
CA ALA A 162 16.35 12.19 6.07
C ALA A 162 16.12 13.72 6.00
N THR A 163 15.70 14.24 4.84
CA THR A 163 15.47 15.68 4.63
C THR A 163 14.24 16.21 5.37
N THR A 164 13.33 15.34 5.79
CA THR A 164 12.09 15.70 6.53
C THR A 164 12.25 15.61 8.05
N GLY A 165 13.47 15.37 8.55
CA GLY A 165 13.75 15.16 9.97
C GLY A 165 13.31 13.77 10.48
N ARG A 166 12.79 12.92 9.59
CA ARG A 166 12.39 11.55 9.91
C ARG A 166 13.59 10.62 9.99
N ARG A 167 13.48 9.63 10.86
CA ARG A 167 14.51 8.61 11.11
C ARG A 167 14.21 7.34 10.30
N PRO A 168 15.14 6.37 10.23
CA PRO A 168 14.92 5.14 9.46
C PRO A 168 13.63 4.37 9.80
N TYR A 169 13.09 4.51 11.01
CA TYR A 169 11.81 3.90 11.36
C TYR A 169 10.63 4.36 10.48
N ALA A 170 10.73 5.53 9.82
CA ALA A 170 9.71 6.00 8.91
C ALA A 170 9.60 5.14 7.65
N SER A 171 10.62 4.33 7.34
CA SER A 171 10.59 3.36 6.24
C SER A 171 10.03 2.03 6.73
N VAL A 172 8.80 1.70 6.32
CA VAL A 172 8.28 0.33 6.43
C VAL A 172 8.77 -0.44 5.21
N ASN A 173 9.81 -1.24 5.40
CA ASN A 173 10.42 -2.06 4.37
C ASN A 173 9.62 -3.34 4.19
N PHE A 174 9.31 -3.71 2.96
CA PHE A 174 8.63 -4.96 2.63
C PHE A 174 9.03 -5.44 1.24
N VAL A 175 9.06 -6.75 1.04
CA VAL A 175 9.28 -7.37 -0.28
C VAL A 175 7.96 -7.81 -0.88
N THR A 176 7.02 -8.23 -0.05
CA THR A 176 5.72 -8.80 -0.40
C THR A 176 4.65 -8.24 0.53
N ALA A 177 3.42 -8.17 0.04
CA ALA A 177 2.25 -7.68 0.75
C ALA A 177 1.03 -8.48 0.30
N HIS A 178 -0.16 -8.10 0.76
CA HIS A 178 -1.39 -8.70 0.24
C HIS A 178 -1.61 -8.38 -1.24
N ASP A 179 -1.17 -7.19 -1.68
CA ASP A 179 -1.12 -6.83 -3.10
C ASP A 179 0.11 -7.45 -3.79
N GLY A 180 -0.12 -8.07 -4.94
CA GLY A 180 0.90 -8.73 -5.72
C GLY A 180 1.17 -10.17 -5.26
N PHE A 181 2.32 -10.70 -5.68
CA PHE A 181 2.73 -12.05 -5.34
C PHE A 181 3.10 -12.24 -3.86
N THR A 182 2.83 -13.46 -3.36
CA THR A 182 3.50 -14.04 -2.19
C THR A 182 5.01 -14.20 -2.44
N LEU A 183 5.82 -14.44 -1.41
CA LEU A 183 7.26 -14.63 -1.59
C LEU A 183 7.58 -15.91 -2.37
N THR A 184 6.77 -16.96 -2.23
CA THR A 184 6.92 -18.17 -3.05
C THR A 184 6.59 -17.88 -4.51
N ASP A 185 5.52 -17.15 -4.78
CA ASP A 185 5.09 -16.88 -6.16
C ASP A 185 6.01 -15.87 -6.85
N LEU A 186 6.56 -14.91 -6.11
CA LEU A 186 7.55 -13.95 -6.59
C LEU A 186 8.79 -14.62 -7.21
N VAL A 187 9.15 -15.81 -6.73
CA VAL A 187 10.27 -16.61 -7.26
C VAL A 187 9.81 -17.79 -8.13
N SER A 188 8.52 -17.91 -8.41
CA SER A 188 7.94 -19.05 -9.13
C SER A 188 7.14 -18.69 -10.37
N TYR A 189 6.78 -17.41 -10.56
CA TYR A 189 5.99 -16.96 -11.70
C TYR A 189 6.56 -15.66 -12.29
N ASP A 190 6.67 -15.59 -13.60
CA ASP A 190 6.99 -14.36 -14.34
C ASP A 190 5.70 -13.60 -14.68
N GLU A 191 4.63 -14.33 -14.99
CA GLU A 191 3.33 -13.79 -15.37
C GLU A 191 2.30 -13.97 -14.25
N ARG A 192 1.30 -13.09 -14.22
CA ARG A 192 0.15 -13.26 -13.31
C ARG A 192 -0.85 -14.27 -13.88
N HIS A 193 -1.46 -15.04 -13.00
CA HIS A 193 -2.47 -16.07 -13.28
C HIS A 193 -3.72 -15.76 -12.45
N ASN A 194 -4.39 -14.65 -12.79
CA ASN A 194 -5.57 -14.15 -12.09
C ASN A 194 -6.89 -14.65 -12.72
N GLU A 195 -6.87 -15.71 -13.54
CA GLU A 195 -8.05 -16.21 -14.25
C GLU A 195 -9.21 -16.55 -13.29
N ALA A 196 -8.88 -17.00 -12.07
CA ALA A 196 -9.85 -17.29 -11.02
C ALA A 196 -10.67 -16.06 -10.59
N ASN A 197 -10.20 -14.84 -10.84
CA ASN A 197 -10.90 -13.59 -10.53
C ASN A 197 -12.02 -13.26 -11.53
N LEU A 198 -12.09 -13.99 -12.66
CA LEU A 198 -13.12 -13.85 -13.70
C LEU A 198 -13.13 -12.48 -14.41
N GLU A 199 -11.97 -11.81 -14.48
CA GLU A 199 -11.79 -10.53 -15.18
C GLU A 199 -10.92 -10.65 -16.44
N ASP A 200 -10.82 -11.87 -16.99
CA ASP A 200 -9.96 -12.24 -18.13
C ASP A 200 -8.47 -11.92 -17.89
N ASN A 201 -8.00 -12.13 -16.65
CA ASN A 201 -6.62 -11.86 -16.20
C ASN A 201 -6.18 -10.39 -16.44
N ARG A 202 -7.14 -9.46 -16.53
CA ARG A 202 -6.87 -8.02 -16.76
C ARG A 202 -6.54 -7.27 -15.50
N ASP A 203 -6.99 -7.78 -14.35
CA ASP A 203 -6.76 -7.21 -13.03
C ASP A 203 -5.37 -7.55 -12.49
N GLY A 204 -4.93 -6.81 -11.47
CA GLY A 204 -3.60 -6.95 -10.85
C GLY A 204 -2.46 -6.24 -11.59
N GLU A 205 -1.32 -6.10 -10.91
CA GLU A 205 -0.11 -5.49 -11.45
C GLU A 205 0.48 -6.36 -12.59
N ALA A 206 0.87 -5.74 -13.70
CA ALA A 206 1.50 -6.45 -14.82
C ALA A 206 3.00 -6.59 -14.57
N HIS A 207 3.64 -5.58 -13.98
CA HIS A 207 5.08 -5.55 -13.76
C HIS A 207 5.44 -5.92 -12.31
N ASN A 208 5.43 -7.22 -12.02
CA ASN A 208 5.62 -7.76 -10.66
C ASN A 208 7.06 -7.70 -10.14
N ARG A 209 8.03 -7.52 -11.04
CA ARG A 209 9.46 -7.65 -10.75
C ARG A 209 9.84 -9.01 -10.17
N SER A 210 9.18 -10.06 -10.64
CA SER A 210 9.40 -11.45 -10.25
C SER A 210 10.44 -12.13 -11.14
N TRP A 211 10.82 -13.36 -10.75
CA TRP A 211 11.58 -14.29 -11.60
C TRP A 211 11.23 -15.73 -11.25
N ASN A 212 10.66 -16.48 -12.18
CA ASN A 212 10.23 -17.86 -11.99
C ASN A 212 11.38 -18.89 -11.77
N CYS A 213 12.64 -18.42 -11.81
CA CYS A 213 13.84 -19.24 -11.66
C CYS A 213 14.05 -20.30 -12.76
N GLY A 214 13.43 -20.12 -13.92
CA GLY A 214 13.60 -20.93 -15.14
C GLY A 214 12.40 -21.79 -15.53
N VAL A 215 11.41 -21.96 -14.64
CA VAL A 215 10.19 -22.74 -14.91
C VAL A 215 8.99 -21.96 -14.38
N GLU A 216 7.92 -21.80 -15.14
CA GLU A 216 6.71 -21.14 -14.66
C GLU A 216 5.90 -22.09 -13.74
N GLY A 217 5.59 -21.65 -12.53
CA GLY A 217 4.78 -22.39 -11.57
C GLY A 217 5.48 -23.58 -10.89
N PRO A 218 4.73 -24.58 -10.41
CA PRO A 218 5.27 -25.75 -9.71
C PRO A 218 6.22 -26.58 -10.58
N THR A 219 7.28 -27.13 -9.99
CA THR A 219 8.27 -27.98 -10.68
C THR A 219 8.92 -28.97 -9.73
N ASP A 220 9.32 -30.12 -10.26
CA ASP A 220 10.10 -31.15 -9.57
C ASP A 220 11.61 -31.08 -9.91
N ASP A 221 12.03 -30.11 -10.73
CA ASP A 221 13.44 -29.90 -11.05
C ASP A 221 14.22 -29.50 -9.76
N PRO A 222 15.14 -30.35 -9.28
CA PRO A 222 15.82 -30.10 -8.01
C PRO A 222 16.70 -28.85 -8.02
N ASP A 223 17.25 -28.46 -9.17
CA ASP A 223 18.11 -27.28 -9.29
C ASP A 223 17.27 -26.00 -9.19
N VAL A 224 16.09 -25.97 -9.82
CA VAL A 224 15.14 -24.85 -9.73
C VAL A 224 14.57 -24.73 -8.31
N VAL A 225 14.17 -25.84 -7.69
CA VAL A 225 13.66 -25.85 -6.30
C VAL A 225 14.72 -25.32 -5.32
N ALA A 226 15.97 -25.76 -5.46
CA ALA A 226 17.08 -25.28 -4.64
C ALA A 226 17.33 -23.78 -4.85
N LEU A 227 17.30 -23.31 -6.09
CA LEU A 227 17.46 -21.90 -6.45
C LEU A 227 16.36 -21.02 -5.85
N ARG A 228 15.08 -21.41 -5.99
CA ARG A 228 13.95 -20.69 -5.39
C ARG A 228 14.05 -20.62 -3.88
N ALA A 229 14.42 -21.73 -3.24
CA ALA A 229 14.64 -21.76 -1.81
C ALA A 229 15.77 -20.79 -1.38
N ARG A 230 16.84 -20.66 -2.18
CA ARG A 230 17.89 -19.67 -1.95
C ARG A 230 17.37 -18.25 -2.13
N GLN A 231 16.60 -17.97 -3.19
CA GLN A 231 16.05 -16.62 -3.43
C GLN A 231 15.12 -16.16 -2.32
N ARG A 232 14.21 -17.03 -1.82
CA ARG A 232 13.38 -16.69 -0.66
C ARG A 232 14.22 -16.30 0.56
N ARG A 233 15.32 -17.01 0.84
CA ARG A 233 16.24 -16.67 1.94
C ARG A 233 17.00 -15.39 1.67
N ASN A 234 17.41 -15.11 0.43
CA ASN A 234 18.04 -13.86 0.04
C ASN A 234 17.11 -12.67 0.36
N PHE A 235 15.85 -12.73 -0.09
CA PHE A 235 14.85 -11.70 0.19
C PHE A 235 14.60 -11.50 1.69
N LEU A 236 14.37 -12.59 2.43
CA LEU A 236 14.14 -12.50 3.88
C LEU A 236 15.37 -11.95 4.62
N THR A 237 16.57 -12.37 4.22
CA THR A 237 17.83 -11.88 4.81
C THR A 237 18.00 -10.39 4.54
N THR A 238 17.76 -9.94 3.31
CA THR A 238 17.77 -8.51 2.99
C THR A 238 16.75 -7.74 3.82
N LEU A 239 15.51 -8.23 3.91
CA LEU A 239 14.44 -7.58 4.68
C LEU A 239 14.82 -7.39 6.15
N PHE A 240 15.25 -8.45 6.83
CA PHE A 240 15.55 -8.41 8.26
C PHE A 240 16.87 -7.72 8.62
N LEU A 241 17.81 -7.60 7.68
CA LEU A 241 19.08 -6.91 7.90
C LEU A 241 19.09 -5.46 7.42
N SER A 242 18.08 -5.03 6.66
CA SER A 242 17.96 -3.63 6.21
C SER A 242 17.59 -2.71 7.38
N GLN A 243 18.11 -1.49 7.40
CA GLN A 243 17.66 -0.47 8.34
C GLN A 243 16.23 -0.03 8.03
N GLY A 244 15.40 0.09 9.06
CA GLY A 244 13.97 0.45 8.95
C GLY A 244 13.08 -0.52 9.72
N VAL A 245 11.78 -0.44 9.50
CA VAL A 245 10.81 -1.38 10.08
C VAL A 245 10.52 -2.49 9.07
N PRO A 246 10.92 -3.75 9.30
CA PRO A 246 10.59 -4.84 8.39
C PRO A 246 9.12 -5.28 8.56
N MET A 247 8.41 -5.42 7.45
CA MET A 247 7.08 -6.01 7.38
C MET A 247 7.14 -7.34 6.61
N LEU A 248 6.77 -8.42 7.29
CA LEU A 248 6.66 -9.76 6.71
C LEU A 248 5.19 -10.05 6.38
N LEU A 249 4.91 -10.49 5.15
CA LEU A 249 3.59 -10.99 4.78
C LEU A 249 3.37 -12.37 5.42
N SER A 250 2.25 -12.52 6.13
CA SER A 250 1.92 -13.78 6.79
C SER A 250 1.82 -14.93 5.78
N GLY A 251 2.42 -16.07 6.16
CA GLY A 251 2.48 -17.26 5.34
C GLY A 251 3.73 -17.33 4.46
N ASP A 252 4.47 -16.25 4.23
CA ASP A 252 5.74 -16.31 3.50
C ASP A 252 6.78 -17.16 4.25
N GLU A 253 6.73 -17.16 5.58
CA GLU A 253 7.52 -18.04 6.45
C GLU A 253 7.18 -19.53 6.28
N LEU A 254 5.96 -19.84 5.82
CA LEU A 254 5.48 -21.19 5.53
C LEU A 254 5.60 -21.55 4.04
N GLY A 255 6.01 -20.59 3.20
CA GLY A 255 6.02 -20.76 1.76
C GLY A 255 4.62 -20.78 1.13
N ARG A 256 3.67 -20.02 1.68
CA ARG A 256 2.33 -19.79 1.11
C ARG A 256 2.43 -19.44 -0.37
N THR A 257 1.47 -19.94 -1.15
CA THR A 257 1.30 -19.66 -2.57
C THR A 257 -0.16 -19.29 -2.83
N GLN A 258 -0.38 -18.41 -3.78
CA GLN A 258 -1.67 -18.10 -4.40
C GLN A 258 -1.70 -18.61 -5.85
N HIS A 259 -0.83 -19.57 -6.18
CA HIS A 259 -0.75 -20.23 -7.49
C HIS A 259 -0.55 -19.27 -8.66
N GLY A 260 0.23 -18.20 -8.46
CA GLY A 260 0.45 -17.19 -9.48
C GLY A 260 -0.66 -16.15 -9.58
N ASN A 261 -1.70 -16.21 -8.75
CA ASN A 261 -2.63 -15.09 -8.60
C ASN A 261 -1.96 -13.98 -7.79
N ASN A 262 -1.82 -12.78 -8.37
CA ASN A 262 -1.19 -11.63 -7.72
C ASN A 262 -2.20 -10.57 -7.25
N ASN A 263 -3.49 -10.89 -7.31
CA ASN A 263 -4.59 -10.01 -6.94
C ASN A 263 -5.75 -10.84 -6.37
N ALA A 264 -5.49 -11.66 -5.36
CA ALA A 264 -6.46 -12.61 -4.82
C ALA A 264 -7.52 -11.93 -3.91
N TYR A 265 -7.96 -10.72 -4.25
CA TYR A 265 -8.87 -9.90 -3.44
C TYR A 265 -10.29 -10.50 -3.31
N CYS A 266 -10.70 -11.31 -4.28
CA CYS A 266 -12.02 -11.94 -4.37
C CYS A 266 -11.99 -13.46 -4.20
N GLN A 267 -10.88 -14.01 -3.69
CA GLN A 267 -10.71 -15.44 -3.41
C GLN A 267 -10.75 -15.66 -1.90
N ASP A 268 -11.83 -16.29 -1.42
CA ASP A 268 -12.03 -16.67 -0.01
C ASP A 268 -11.54 -18.12 0.25
#